data_AF-A0A842X3B9-F1
#
_entry.id   AF-A0A842X3B9-F1
#
_cell.length_a   1.000
_cell.length_b   1.000
_cell.length_c   1.000
_cell.angle_alpha   90.00
_cell.angle_beta   90.00
_cell.angle_gamma   90.00
#
_symmetry.space_group_name_H-M   'P 1'
#
loop_
_entity.id
_entity.type
_entity.pdbx_description
1 polymer ?
#
loop_
_entity_poly.entity_id
_entity_poly.type
_entity_poly.pdbx_seq_one_letter_code
_entity_poly.pdbx_strand_id
1 'polypeptide(L)'
;MSFAGSGSSENDPIFISEITTHFEAVDAEYQYIRDAYGLKNRDWKLIKQTLLNNDGKYIDVIDIQLADGTPISLFFDITKYWGRF
;
A
#
# COMPACT_ATOMS: atom_id res chain seq x y z
N MET A 1 1.45 13.83 6.70
CA MET A 1 1.75 12.47 6.20
C MET A 1 2.63 12.60 4.97
N SER A 2 3.66 11.76 4.87
CA SER A 2 4.53 11.69 3.70
C SER A 2 4.79 10.25 3.28
N PHE A 3 4.95 10.04 1.98
CA PHE A 3 5.25 8.76 1.36
C PHE A 3 6.66 8.80 0.77
N ALA A 4 7.44 7.73 0.93
CA ALA A 4 8.78 7.59 0.36
C ALA A 4 8.98 6.18 -0.20
N GLY A 5 9.78 6.04 -1.27
CA GLY A 5 9.92 4.79 -2.02
C GLY A 5 8.96 4.70 -3.20
N SER A 6 9.27 3.88 -4.21
CA SER A 6 8.40 3.73 -5.38
C SER A 6 7.21 2.80 -5.13
N GLY A 7 7.37 1.83 -4.24
CA GLY A 7 6.37 0.78 -4.00
C GLY A 7 6.25 -0.23 -5.12
N SER A 8 7.25 -0.30 -6.02
CA SER A 8 7.22 -1.20 -7.18
C SER A 8 7.70 -2.62 -6.87
N SER A 9 8.28 -2.85 -5.69
CA SER A 9 8.74 -4.17 -5.23
C SER A 9 8.91 -4.23 -3.71
N GLU A 10 9.04 -5.44 -3.17
CA GLU A 10 9.38 -5.68 -1.75
C GLU A 10 10.72 -5.04 -1.31
N ASN A 11 11.64 -4.80 -2.26
CA ASN A 11 12.95 -4.21 -1.99
C ASN A 11 12.93 -2.66 -2.02
N ASP A 12 11.89 -2.07 -2.60
CA ASP A 12 11.65 -0.62 -2.60
C ASP A 12 10.17 -0.33 -2.28
N PRO A 13 9.72 -0.66 -1.06
CA PRO A 13 8.35 -0.46 -0.64
C PRO A 13 8.08 1.02 -0.33
N ILE A 14 6.81 1.40 -0.33
CA ILE A 14 6.36 2.69 0.17
C ILE A 14 6.41 2.69 1.69
N PHE A 15 7.10 3.68 2.24
CA PHE A 15 7.13 3.99 3.66
C PHE A 15 6.17 5.13 3.95
N ILE A 16 5.29 4.93 4.92
CA ILE A 16 4.35 5.96 5.37
C ILE A 16 4.84 6.54 6.70
N SER A 17 5.03 7.85 6.73
CA SER A 17 5.46 8.58 7.93
C SER A 17 4.27 9.19 8.67
N GLU A 18 4.46 9.46 9.96
CA GLU A 18 3.47 10.08 10.85
C GLU A 18 2.24 9.20 11.13
N ILE A 19 2.45 7.87 11.11
CA ILE A 19 1.43 6.86 11.44
C ILE A 19 1.80 6.15 12.73
N THR A 20 0.81 5.93 13.58
CA THR A 20 0.97 5.29 14.88
C THR A 20 0.25 3.95 15.00
N THR A 21 -0.85 3.78 14.24
CA THR A 21 -1.69 2.58 14.30
C THR A 21 -1.78 1.86 12.96
N HIS A 22 -2.14 0.58 13.00
CA HIS A 22 -2.43 -0.19 11.80
C HIS A 22 -3.62 0.38 11.01
N PHE A 23 -4.65 0.90 11.66
CA PHE A 23 -5.82 1.47 10.98
C PHE A 23 -5.47 2.74 10.21
N GLU A 24 -4.68 3.64 10.81
CA GLU A 24 -4.15 4.82 10.13
C GLU A 24 -3.32 4.45 8.90
N ALA A 25 -2.55 3.35 8.99
CA ALA A 25 -1.77 2.85 7.85
C ALA A 25 -2.65 2.41 6.68
N VAL A 26 -3.69 1.64 6.96
CA VAL A 26 -4.62 1.19 5.92
C VAL A 26 -5.27 2.39 5.22
N ASP A 27 -5.76 3.38 5.98
CA ASP A 27 -6.36 4.58 5.39
C ASP A 27 -5.35 5.34 4.51
N ALA A 28 -4.09 5.42 4.94
CA ALA A 28 -3.02 6.08 4.20
C ALA A 28 -2.62 5.35 2.91
N GLU A 29 -2.58 4.02 2.94
CA GLU A 29 -2.33 3.19 1.75
C GLU A 29 -3.38 3.47 0.67
N TYR A 30 -4.66 3.46 1.04
CA TYR A 30 -5.75 3.77 0.12
C TYR A 30 -5.74 5.24 -0.33
N GLN A 31 -5.31 6.17 0.52
CA GLN A 31 -5.10 7.56 0.12
C GLN A 31 -3.99 7.68 -0.93
N TYR A 32 -2.85 7.02 -0.73
CA TYR A 32 -1.75 7.02 -1.71
C TYR A 32 -2.23 6.53 -3.09
N ILE A 33 -2.95 5.41 -3.10
CA ILE A 33 -3.50 4.84 -4.35
C ILE A 33 -4.46 5.82 -5.00
N ARG A 34 -5.30 6.48 -4.20
CA ARG A 34 -6.25 7.47 -4.71
C ARG A 34 -5.54 8.67 -5.36
N ASP A 35 -4.51 9.18 -4.73
CA ASP A 35 -3.77 10.34 -5.20
C ASP A 35 -2.96 10.00 -6.47
N ALA A 36 -2.46 8.77 -6.58
CA ALA A 36 -1.67 8.31 -7.73
C ALA A 36 -2.54 7.84 -8.93
N TYR A 37 -3.66 7.16 -8.68
CA TYR A 37 -4.43 6.44 -9.71
C TYR A 37 -5.90 6.87 -9.82
N GLY A 38 -6.37 7.78 -8.97
CA GLY A 38 -7.74 8.29 -9.00
C GLY A 38 -8.73 7.51 -8.12
N LEU A 39 -10.01 7.52 -8.47
CA LEU A 39 -11.08 6.98 -7.64
C LEU A 39 -11.24 5.46 -7.80
N LYS A 40 -11.31 4.76 -6.66
CA LYS A 40 -11.65 3.33 -6.60
C LYS A 40 -13.01 3.06 -7.25
N ASN A 41 -13.12 1.95 -7.97
CA ASN A 41 -14.26 1.51 -8.77
C ASN A 41 -14.63 2.42 -9.96
N ARG A 42 -13.82 3.45 -10.25
CA ARG A 42 -13.94 4.27 -11.47
C ARG A 42 -12.66 4.18 -12.31
N ASP A 43 -11.54 4.55 -11.71
CA ASP A 43 -10.24 4.66 -12.38
C ASP A 43 -9.38 3.40 -12.15
N TRP A 44 -9.65 2.69 -11.04
CA TRP A 44 -9.02 1.41 -10.71
C TRP A 44 -9.93 0.57 -9.81
N LYS A 45 -9.67 -0.73 -9.71
CA LYS A 45 -10.33 -1.65 -8.77
C LYS A 45 -9.31 -2.48 -8.00
N LEU A 46 -9.65 -2.84 -6.77
CA LEU A 46 -8.85 -3.75 -5.96
C LEU A 46 -8.99 -5.17 -6.53
N ILE A 47 -7.86 -5.83 -6.77
CA ILE A 47 -7.80 -7.24 -7.15
C ILE A 47 -7.57 -8.08 -5.90
N LYS A 48 -6.55 -7.72 -5.11
CA LYS A 48 -6.15 -8.48 -3.92
C LYS A 48 -5.35 -7.59 -2.97
N GLN A 49 -5.46 -7.88 -1.68
CA GLN A 49 -4.56 -7.36 -0.65
C GLN A 49 -3.89 -8.56 0.04
N THR A 50 -2.57 -8.53 0.18
CA THR A 50 -1.77 -9.66 0.70
C THR A 50 -0.75 -9.15 1.71
N LEU A 51 -0.74 -9.73 2.90
CA LEU A 51 0.34 -9.52 3.86
C LEU A 51 1.48 -10.51 3.59
N LEU A 52 2.68 -9.98 3.39
CA LEU A 52 3.93 -10.75 3.35
C LEU A 52 4.68 -10.57 4.66
N ASN A 53 5.27 -11.66 5.14
CA ASN A 53 6.22 -11.66 6.25
C ASN A 53 7.52 -12.28 5.73
N ASN A 54 8.60 -11.49 5.72
CA ASN A 54 9.91 -11.95 5.27
C ASN A 54 10.98 -11.36 6.18
N ASP A 55 11.73 -12.21 6.87
CA ASP A 55 12.84 -11.84 7.78
C ASP A 55 12.50 -10.70 8.77
N GLY A 56 11.29 -10.73 9.35
CA GLY A 56 10.84 -9.74 10.34
C GLY A 56 10.34 -8.42 9.74
N LYS A 57 10.29 -8.30 8.42
CA LYS A 57 9.54 -7.24 7.73
C LYS A 57 8.11 -7.69 7.47
N TYR A 58 7.19 -6.75 7.67
CA TYR A 58 5.79 -6.89 7.30
C TYR A 58 5.52 -5.96 6.12
N ILE A 59 5.22 -6.54 4.97
CA ILE A 59 4.91 -5.80 3.75
C ILE A 59 3.45 -6.06 3.40
N ASP A 60 2.66 -5.01 3.27
CA ASP A 60 1.33 -5.13 2.67
C ASP A 60 1.43 -4.92 1.16
N VAL A 61 0.81 -5.82 0.40
CA VAL A 61 0.81 -5.80 -1.05
C VAL A 61 -0.60 -5.57 -1.53
N ILE A 62 -0.81 -4.46 -2.21
CA ILE A 62 -2.10 -4.09 -2.80
C ILE A 62 -2.01 -4.24 -4.31
N ASP A 63 -2.68 -5.25 -4.83
CA ASP A 63 -2.85 -5.48 -6.26
C ASP A 63 -4.11 -4.76 -6.74
N ILE A 64 -3.94 -3.83 -7.68
CA ILE A 64 -5.03 -3.11 -8.34
C ILE A 64 -5.01 -3.37 -9.85
N GLN A 65 -6.16 -3.13 -10.48
CA GLN A 65 -6.27 -3.07 -11.94
C GLN A 65 -6.83 -1.70 -12.32
N LEU A 66 -6.13 -0.98 -13.19
CA LEU A 66 -6.57 0.28 -13.76
C LEU A 66 -7.74 0.06 -14.73
N ALA A 67 -8.47 1.14 -15.06
CA ALA A 67 -9.64 1.08 -15.94
C ALA A 67 -9.32 0.56 -17.36
N ASP A 68 -8.08 0.73 -17.82
CA ASP A 68 -7.59 0.19 -19.10
C ASP A 68 -7.20 -1.30 -19.03
N GLY A 69 -7.31 -1.92 -17.85
CA GLY A 69 -6.96 -3.32 -17.60
C GLY A 69 -5.54 -3.54 -17.09
N THR A 70 -4.70 -2.50 -17.01
CA THR A 70 -3.31 -2.60 -16.55
C THR A 70 -3.24 -3.02 -15.09
N PRO A 71 -2.55 -4.13 -14.75
CA PRO A 71 -2.33 -4.53 -13.37
C PRO A 71 -1.18 -3.72 -12.74
N ILE A 72 -1.36 -3.30 -11.48
CA ILE A 72 -0.35 -2.62 -10.68
C ILE A 72 -0.29 -3.31 -9.31
N SER A 73 0.91 -3.63 -8.85
CA SER A 73 1.16 -4.12 -7.49
C SER A 73 1.92 -3.05 -6.73
N LEU A 74 1.41 -2.70 -5.55
CA LEU A 74 2.02 -1.72 -4.66
C LEU A 74 2.43 -2.39 -3.36
N PHE A 75 3.66 -2.16 -2.95
CA PHE A 75 4.26 -2.74 -1.75
C PHE A 75 4.43 -1.65 -0.70
N PHE A 76 3.88 -1.85 0.50
CA PHE A 76 3.95 -0.91 1.61
C PHE A 76 4.68 -1.56 2.79
N ASP A 77 5.70 -0.91 3.34
CA ASP A 77 6.40 -1.41 4.52
C ASP A 77 5.64 -1.00 5.77
N ILE A 78 4.92 -1.97 6.35
CA ILE A 78 4.09 -1.77 7.52
C ILE A 78 4.75 -2.23 8.82
N THR A 79 6.03 -2.60 8.77
CA THR A 79 6.75 -3.22 9.88
C THR A 79 6.67 -2.39 11.17
N LYS A 80 6.70 -1.06 11.07
CA LYS A 80 6.71 -0.16 12.22
C LYS A 80 5.38 -0.11 12.98
N TYR A 81 4.27 -0.43 12.33
CA TYR A 81 2.91 -0.27 12.88
C TYR A 81 2.08 -1.54 12.81
N TRP A 82 2.64 -2.64 12.29
CA TRP A 82 2.02 -3.95 12.36
C TRP A 82 1.70 -4.37 13.80
N GLY A 83 0.45 -4.77 14.04
CA GLY A 83 -0.03 -5.23 15.35
C GLY A 83 -0.19 -4.12 16.41
N ARG A 84 -0.09 -2.84 16.02
CA ARG A 84 -0.37 -1.69 16.90
C ARG A 84 -1.80 -1.21 16.68
N PHE A 85 -2.58 -1.15 17.76
CA PHE A 85 -3.98 -0.76 17.78
C PHE A 85 -4.17 0.56 18.53
#